data_AF-A0A8S4QT10-F1
#
_entry.id   AF-A0A8S4QT10-F1
#
_cell.length_a   1.000
_cell.length_b   1.000
_cell.length_c   1.000
_cell.angle_alpha   90.00
_cell.angle_beta   90.00
_cell.angle_gamma   90.00
#
_symmetry.space_group_name_H-M   'P 1'
#
loop_
_entity.id
_entity.type
_entity.pdbx_description
1 polymer ?
#
loop_
_entity_poly.entity_id
_entity_poly.type
_entity_poly.pdbx_seq_one_letter_code
_entity_poly.pdbx_strand_id
1 'polypeptide(L)'
;GPQWSPQVRAEAAVCRRKWWTHLLYLNNLVYPDEKCLIQTWYLAADMQLYAAALALTLALRGRRVAVPVLGALFLLLTVICLVVAYAWHLVPTYVVHRPESVRLAYSGDASFNVLYQSPLGNATGALAGLLLAHLHHALTRSSLRIADNK
;
A
#
# COMPACT_ATOMS: atom_id res chain seq x y z
N GLY A 1 7.30 30.74 -5.83
CA GLY A 1 8.20 31.15 -6.92
C GLY A 1 7.42 31.38 -8.21
N PRO A 2 8.07 31.84 -9.29
CA PRO A 2 7.42 32.22 -10.56
C PRO A 2 6.76 31.04 -11.29
N GLN A 3 7.13 29.82 -10.93
CA GLN A 3 6.38 28.61 -11.23
C GLN A 3 5.09 28.66 -10.40
N TRP A 4 4.88 28.06 -9.22
CA TRP A 4 3.65 28.17 -8.40
C TRP A 4 2.28 28.34 -9.11
N SER A 5 1.92 29.52 -9.64
CA SER A 5 0.63 29.82 -10.25
C SER A 5 0.20 28.82 -11.35
N PRO A 6 1.00 28.52 -12.39
CA PRO A 6 0.60 27.53 -13.40
C PRO A 6 0.48 26.12 -12.81
N GLN A 7 1.39 25.71 -11.92
CA GLN A 7 1.38 24.38 -11.32
C GLN A 7 0.15 24.19 -10.42
N VAL A 8 -0.09 25.12 -9.49
CA VAL A 8 -1.21 25.04 -8.56
C VAL A 8 -2.55 25.14 -9.26
N ARG A 9 -2.67 25.96 -10.32
CA ARG A 9 -3.91 26.01 -11.11
C ARG A 9 -4.16 24.71 -11.86
N ALA A 10 -3.12 24.12 -12.46
CA ALA A 10 -3.22 22.83 -13.15
C ALA A 10 -3.61 21.72 -12.17
N GLU A 11 -2.94 21.62 -11.02
CA GLU A 11 -3.28 20.65 -9.97
C GLU A 11 -4.70 20.86 -9.45
N ALA A 12 -5.10 22.10 -9.14
CA ALA A 12 -6.44 22.40 -8.65
C ALA A 12 -7.54 22.02 -9.67
N ALA A 13 -7.26 22.11 -10.98
CA ALA A 13 -8.19 21.66 -12.01
C ALA A 13 -8.36 20.14 -11.98
N VAL A 14 -7.28 19.38 -11.82
CA VAL A 14 -7.33 17.91 -11.63
C VAL A 14 -8.10 17.57 -10.35
N CYS A 15 -7.79 18.24 -9.24
CA CYS A 15 -8.46 18.06 -7.95
C CYS A 15 -9.98 18.27 -8.03
N ARG A 16 -10.43 19.32 -8.73
CA ARG A 16 -11.87 19.58 -8.92
C ARG A 16 -12.58 18.50 -9.71
N ARG A 17 -11.89 17.80 -10.61
CA ARG A 17 -12.49 16.66 -11.34
C ARG A 17 -12.47 15.38 -10.50
N LYS A 18 -11.44 15.20 -9.67
CA LYS A 18 -11.16 13.98 -8.91
C LYS A 18 -11.58 13.99 -7.45
N TRP A 19 -12.20 15.06 -6.96
CA TRP A 19 -12.56 15.23 -5.54
C TRP A 19 -13.19 13.99 -4.92
N TRP A 20 -14.07 13.30 -5.65
CA TRP A 20 -14.78 12.11 -5.18
C TRP A 20 -13.83 10.91 -4.98
N THR A 21 -12.82 10.73 -5.83
CA THR A 21 -11.82 9.67 -5.65
C THR A 21 -10.96 9.90 -4.42
N HIS A 22 -10.68 11.16 -4.07
CA HIS A 22 -9.95 11.48 -2.85
C HIS A 22 -10.84 11.28 -1.60
N LEU A 23 -12.11 11.64 -1.67
CA LEU A 23 -13.06 11.42 -0.59
C LEU A 23 -13.24 9.92 -0.26
N LEU A 24 -13.25 9.07 -1.29
CA LEU A 24 -13.38 7.61 -1.15
C LEU A 24 -12.05 6.89 -0.99
N TYR A 25 -10.92 7.60 -0.94
CA TYR A 25 -9.58 6.99 -0.90
C TYR A 25 -9.30 6.01 -2.07
N LEU A 26 -9.76 6.34 -3.27
CA LEU A 26 -9.55 5.58 -4.52
C LEU A 26 -8.62 6.32 -5.49
N ASN A 27 -8.09 7.49 -5.12
CA ASN A 27 -7.30 8.35 -5.98
C ASN A 27 -5.97 7.73 -6.46
N ASN A 28 -5.46 6.71 -5.76
CA ASN A 28 -4.28 5.96 -6.18
C ASN A 28 -4.58 4.85 -7.20
N LEU A 29 -5.82 4.36 -7.26
CA LEU A 29 -6.27 3.29 -8.17
C LEU A 29 -6.98 3.85 -9.41
N VAL A 30 -7.74 4.93 -9.25
CA VAL A 30 -8.58 5.52 -10.30
C VAL A 30 -7.85 6.69 -10.97
N TYR A 31 -7.49 6.49 -12.25
CA TYR A 31 -6.65 7.38 -13.07
C TYR A 31 -5.30 7.72 -12.39
N PRO A 32 -4.45 6.74 -12.09
CA PRO A 32 -3.26 6.92 -11.24
C PRO A 32 -2.28 8.02 -11.72
N ASP A 33 -2.27 8.34 -13.01
CA ASP A 33 -1.43 9.40 -13.59
C ASP A 33 -1.94 10.82 -13.36
N GLU A 34 -3.26 11.01 -13.22
CA GLU A 34 -3.85 12.31 -12.93
C GLU A 34 -3.76 12.59 -11.42
N LYS A 35 -2.59 13.04 -10.98
CA LYS A 35 -2.33 13.26 -9.56
C LYS A 35 -2.79 14.65 -9.14
N CYS A 36 -3.53 14.68 -8.03
CA CYS A 36 -3.90 15.89 -7.32
C CYS A 36 -3.31 15.75 -5.92
N LEU A 37 -2.54 16.75 -5.47
CA LEU A 37 -1.93 16.75 -4.15
C LEU A 37 -1.15 15.45 -3.90
N ILE A 38 0.03 15.34 -4.53
CA ILE A 38 0.80 14.09 -4.65
C ILE A 38 0.82 13.26 -3.37
N GLN A 39 1.09 13.83 -2.20
CA GLN A 39 1.15 13.16 -0.91
C GLN A 39 -0.11 12.36 -0.50
N THR A 40 -1.28 12.65 -1.08
CA THR A 40 -2.54 11.97 -0.75
C THR A 40 -2.63 10.53 -1.23
N TRP A 41 -1.74 10.10 -2.15
CA TRP A 41 -1.68 8.69 -2.54
C TRP A 41 -1.41 7.79 -1.33
N TYR A 42 -0.54 8.24 -0.41
CA TYR A 42 -0.12 7.46 0.76
C TYR A 42 -1.28 7.25 1.72
N LEU A 43 -2.05 8.31 1.99
CA LEU A 43 -3.23 8.24 2.84
C LEU A 43 -4.29 7.27 2.26
N ALA A 44 -4.48 7.27 0.94
CA ALA A 44 -5.39 6.34 0.29
C ALA A 44 -4.92 4.88 0.40
N ALA A 45 -3.64 4.62 0.14
CA ALA A 45 -3.06 3.28 0.30
C ALA A 45 -3.19 2.78 1.75
N ASP A 46 -2.89 3.63 2.73
CA ASP A 46 -2.98 3.28 4.15
C ASP A 46 -4.41 2.96 4.56
N MET A 47 -5.40 3.74 4.14
CA MET A 47 -6.81 3.46 4.44
C MET A 47 -7.28 2.14 3.82
N GLN A 48 -6.86 1.85 2.58
CA GLN A 48 -7.15 0.58 1.91
C GLN A 48 -6.54 -0.61 2.66
N LEU A 49 -5.26 -0.50 3.04
CA LEU A 49 -4.56 -1.55 3.78
C LEU A 49 -5.14 -1.73 5.18
N TYR A 50 -5.54 -0.66 5.85
CA TYR A 50 -6.17 -0.74 7.16
C TYR A 50 -7.53 -1.44 7.08
N ALA A 51 -8.37 -1.09 6.10
CA ALA A 51 -9.64 -1.76 5.86
C ALA A 51 -9.45 -3.25 5.55
N ALA A 52 -8.47 -3.60 4.69
CA ALA A 52 -8.14 -4.97 4.36
C ALA A 52 -7.61 -5.74 5.58
N ALA A 53 -6.72 -5.14 6.37
CA ALA A 53 -6.17 -5.73 7.58
C ALA A 53 -7.26 -6.01 8.63
N LEU A 54 -8.18 -5.06 8.82
CA LEU A 54 -9.33 -5.23 9.71
C LEU A 54 -10.22 -6.40 9.24
N ALA A 55 -10.57 -6.42 7.95
CA ALA A 55 -11.38 -7.50 7.37
C ALA A 55 -10.71 -8.88 7.53
N LEU A 56 -9.41 -8.99 7.22
CA LEU A 56 -8.63 -10.22 7.40
C LEU A 56 -8.57 -10.65 8.86
N THR A 57 -8.31 -9.72 9.77
CA THR A 57 -8.25 -10.00 11.22
C THR A 57 -9.59 -10.54 11.72
N LEU A 58 -10.70 -9.91 11.36
CA LEU A 58 -12.04 -10.36 11.73
C LEU A 58 -12.36 -11.72 11.13
N ALA A 59 -12.04 -11.94 9.86
CA ALA A 59 -12.28 -13.20 9.16
C ALA A 59 -11.44 -14.36 9.72
N LEU A 60 -10.22 -14.10 10.20
CA LEU A 60 -9.29 -15.13 10.69
C LEU A 60 -9.29 -15.26 12.22
N ARG A 61 -10.03 -14.40 12.93
CA ARG A 61 -10.09 -14.40 14.40
C ARG A 61 -10.48 -15.78 14.94
N GLY A 62 -9.63 -16.32 15.80
CA GLY A 62 -9.87 -17.62 16.46
C GLY A 62 -9.74 -18.85 15.57
N ARG A 63 -9.44 -18.69 14.27
CA ARG A 63 -9.26 -19.81 13.33
C ARG A 63 -7.82 -20.33 13.39
N ARG A 64 -7.66 -21.65 13.48
CA ARG A 64 -6.33 -22.30 13.48
C ARG A 64 -5.57 -22.10 12.16
N VAL A 65 -6.28 -21.80 11.07
CA VAL A 65 -5.72 -21.55 9.74
C VAL A 65 -5.20 -20.12 9.55
N ALA A 66 -5.31 -19.23 10.55
CA ALA A 66 -4.92 -17.82 10.40
C ALA A 66 -3.44 -17.65 10.00
N VAL A 67 -2.52 -18.29 10.72
CA VAL A 67 -1.08 -18.19 10.47
C VAL A 67 -0.68 -18.74 9.09
N PRO A 68 -1.07 -19.97 8.68
CA PRO A 68 -0.69 -20.47 7.36
C PRO A 68 -1.30 -19.65 6.20
N VAL A 69 -2.54 -19.17 6.34
CA VAL A 69 -3.17 -18.32 5.32
C VAL A 69 -2.45 -16.98 5.18
N LEU A 70 -2.15 -16.30 6.29
CA LEU A 70 -1.41 -15.03 6.28
C LEU A 70 0.02 -15.22 5.75
N GLY A 71 0.68 -16.32 6.11
CA GLY A 71 2.01 -16.67 5.58
C GLY A 71 2.00 -16.91 4.07
N ALA A 72 1.01 -17.65 3.56
CA ALA A 72 0.85 -17.88 2.13
C ALA A 72 0.57 -16.56 1.36
N LEU A 73 -0.32 -15.71 1.89
CA LEU A 73 -0.60 -14.39 1.31
C LEU A 73 0.64 -13.49 1.30
N PHE A 74 1.41 -13.48 2.39
CA PHE A 74 2.66 -12.73 2.48
C PHE A 74 3.66 -13.15 1.42
N LEU A 75 3.90 -14.46 1.27
CA LEU A 75 4.80 -15.00 0.26
C LEU A 75 4.29 -14.69 -1.16
N LEU A 76 3.00 -14.90 -1.40
CA LEU A 76 2.37 -14.61 -2.69
C LEU A 76 2.55 -13.15 -3.10
N LEU A 77 2.23 -12.20 -2.22
CA LEU A 77 2.38 -10.77 -2.53
C LEU A 77 3.84 -10.38 -2.73
N THR A 78 4.75 -10.96 -1.95
CA THR A 78 6.19 -10.70 -2.11
C THR A 78 6.69 -11.18 -3.49
N VAL A 79 6.27 -12.38 -3.90
CA VAL A 79 6.61 -12.92 -5.24
C VAL A 79 5.96 -12.07 -6.34
N ILE A 80 4.71 -11.65 -6.19
CA ILE A 80 4.05 -10.77 -7.16
C ILE A 80 4.82 -9.45 -7.31
N CYS A 81 5.18 -8.79 -6.20
CA CYS A 81 5.97 -7.55 -6.24
C CYS A 81 7.30 -7.76 -6.95
N LEU A 82 8.00 -8.87 -6.67
CA LEU A 82 9.28 -9.20 -7.30
C LEU A 82 9.11 -9.43 -8.81
N VAL A 83 8.13 -10.23 -9.21
CA VAL A 83 7.86 -10.56 -10.62
C VAL A 83 7.48 -9.30 -11.40
N VAL A 84 6.60 -8.46 -10.85
CA VAL A 84 6.19 -7.21 -11.50
C VAL A 84 7.38 -6.25 -11.63
N ALA A 85 8.19 -6.10 -10.57
CA ALA A 85 9.37 -5.26 -10.60
C ALA A 85 10.37 -5.72 -11.68
N TYR A 86 10.61 -7.02 -11.78
CA TYR A 86 11.52 -7.61 -12.75
C TYR A 86 10.98 -7.52 -14.19
N ALA A 87 9.73 -7.96 -14.40
CA ALA A 87 9.13 -8.05 -15.74
C ALA A 87 8.91 -6.68 -16.40
N TRP A 88 8.65 -5.64 -15.60
CA TRP A 88 8.43 -4.28 -16.10
C TRP A 88 9.65 -3.37 -15.97
N HIS A 89 10.82 -3.94 -15.61
CA HIS A 89 12.07 -3.20 -15.43
C HIS A 89 11.91 -1.96 -14.53
N LEU A 90 11.14 -2.11 -13.44
CA LEU A 90 10.82 -1.01 -12.54
C LEU A 90 12.05 -0.64 -11.71
N VAL A 91 12.27 0.66 -11.53
CA VAL A 91 13.43 1.19 -10.81
C VAL A 91 13.08 1.62 -9.38
N PRO A 92 14.01 1.52 -8.43
CA PRO A 92 13.79 1.98 -7.06
C PRO A 92 13.48 3.47 -7.02
N THR A 93 12.68 3.89 -6.04
CA THR A 93 12.25 5.29 -5.85
C THR A 93 13.41 6.28 -5.77
N TYR A 94 14.54 5.90 -5.17
CA TYR A 94 15.74 6.73 -5.13
C TYR A 94 16.21 7.19 -6.53
N VAL A 95 16.06 6.33 -7.54
CA VAL A 95 16.42 6.63 -8.93
C VAL A 95 15.37 7.53 -9.62
N VAL A 96 14.13 7.50 -9.11
CA VAL A 96 12.95 8.21 -9.63
C VAL A 96 12.85 9.64 -9.07
N HIS A 97 13.49 9.97 -7.94
CA HIS A 97 13.50 11.31 -7.34
C HIS A 97 14.39 12.33 -8.09
N ARG A 98 14.27 12.38 -9.41
CA ARG A 98 14.91 13.40 -10.25
C ARG A 98 14.10 14.70 -10.18
N PRO A 99 14.74 15.88 -10.27
CA PRO A 99 14.04 17.17 -10.22
C PRO A 99 12.92 17.29 -11.28
N GLU A 100 13.12 16.69 -12.44
CA GLU A 100 12.11 16.62 -13.50
C GLU A 100 10.90 15.79 -13.10
N SER A 101 11.10 14.55 -12.65
CA SER A 101 10.01 13.66 -12.22
C SER A 101 9.21 14.27 -11.08
N VAL A 102 9.88 14.91 -10.11
CA VAL A 102 9.22 15.64 -9.02
C VAL A 102 8.40 16.81 -9.57
N ARG A 103 8.95 17.58 -10.53
CA ARG A 103 8.23 18.70 -11.18
C ARG A 103 7.00 18.23 -11.96
N LEU A 104 7.04 17.04 -12.53
CA LEU A 104 5.93 16.40 -13.26
C LEU A 104 5.02 15.56 -12.35
N ALA A 105 5.19 15.62 -11.03
CA ALA A 105 4.47 14.80 -10.06
C ALA A 105 4.46 13.30 -10.44
N TYR A 106 5.57 12.79 -10.97
CA TYR A 106 5.72 11.40 -11.42
C TYR A 106 4.68 10.95 -12.46
N SER A 107 4.13 11.90 -13.23
CA SER A 107 3.22 11.58 -14.34
C SER A 107 3.94 10.71 -15.37
N GLY A 108 3.36 9.57 -15.73
CA GLY A 108 3.95 8.62 -16.68
C GLY A 108 5.06 7.74 -16.10
N ASP A 109 5.38 7.85 -14.80
CA ASP A 109 6.36 6.99 -14.16
C ASP A 109 5.71 5.70 -13.65
N ALA A 110 5.88 4.62 -14.42
CA ALA A 110 5.34 3.32 -14.08
C ALA A 110 5.86 2.78 -12.74
N SER A 111 7.11 3.08 -12.39
CA SER A 111 7.72 2.62 -11.13
C SER A 111 7.00 3.25 -9.93
N PHE A 112 6.65 4.54 -10.07
CA PHE A 112 5.87 5.23 -9.06
C PHE A 112 4.43 4.72 -8.98
N ASN A 113 3.73 4.60 -10.11
CA ASN A 113 2.31 4.27 -10.12
C ASN A 113 2.02 2.82 -9.66
N VAL A 114 2.86 1.86 -10.08
CA VAL A 114 2.58 0.42 -9.93
C VAL A 114 3.01 -0.14 -8.57
N LEU A 115 4.17 0.28 -8.08
CA LEU A 115 4.74 -0.25 -6.83
C LEU A 115 4.55 0.70 -5.66
N TYR A 116 4.74 2.00 -5.89
CA TYR A 116 4.84 2.96 -4.79
C TYR A 116 3.48 3.56 -4.39
N GLN A 117 2.73 4.06 -5.37
CA GLN A 117 1.40 4.61 -5.17
C GLN A 117 0.33 3.53 -4.95
N SER A 118 0.54 2.35 -5.53
CA SER A 118 -0.34 1.20 -5.35
C SER A 118 -0.23 0.62 -3.94
N PRO A 119 -1.34 0.11 -3.35
CA PRO A 119 -1.28 -0.59 -2.07
C PRO A 119 -0.47 -1.90 -2.17
N LEU A 120 -0.19 -2.41 -3.38
CA LEU A 120 0.52 -3.68 -3.61
C LEU A 120 1.90 -3.73 -2.93
N GLY A 121 2.73 -2.71 -3.11
CA GLY A 121 4.07 -2.66 -2.50
C GLY A 121 3.99 -2.67 -0.98
N ASN A 122 3.10 -1.84 -0.43
CA ASN A 122 2.93 -1.66 1.01
C ASN A 122 2.17 -2.83 1.69
N ALA A 123 1.39 -3.61 0.93
CA ALA A 123 0.62 -4.73 1.44
C ALA A 123 1.49 -5.83 2.04
N THR A 124 2.69 -6.04 1.50
CA THR A 124 3.65 -7.01 2.05
C THR A 124 4.03 -6.68 3.50
N GLY A 125 4.30 -5.41 3.80
CA GLY A 125 4.58 -4.91 5.15
C GLY A 125 3.36 -5.04 6.07
N ALA A 126 2.18 -4.68 5.59
CA ALA A 126 0.93 -4.82 6.35
C ALA A 126 0.66 -6.30 6.72
N LEU A 127 0.85 -7.23 5.78
CA LEU A 127 0.71 -8.66 6.02
C LEU A 127 1.77 -9.20 6.99
N ALA A 128 3.01 -8.72 6.92
CA ALA A 128 4.04 -9.10 7.88
C ALA A 128 3.64 -8.71 9.32
N GLY A 129 3.07 -7.52 9.51
CA GLY A 129 2.54 -7.08 10.79
C GLY A 129 1.38 -7.95 11.30
N LEU A 130 0.42 -8.26 10.43
CA LEU A 130 -0.70 -9.17 10.75
C LEU A 130 -0.22 -10.58 11.11
N LEU A 131 0.71 -11.12 10.33
CA LEU A 131 1.29 -12.43 10.56
C LEU A 131 1.98 -12.48 11.91
N LEU A 132 2.80 -11.47 12.22
CA LEU A 132 3.48 -11.35 13.52
C LEU A 132 2.47 -11.29 14.67
N ALA A 133 1.42 -10.47 14.54
CA ALA A 133 0.38 -10.34 15.57
C ALA A 133 -0.35 -11.67 15.83
N HIS A 134 -0.75 -12.39 14.77
CA HIS A 134 -1.42 -13.69 14.90
C HIS A 134 -0.49 -14.79 15.41
N LEU A 135 0.78 -14.79 15.00
CA LEU A 135 1.79 -15.71 15.50
C LEU A 135 2.03 -15.48 16.99
N HIS A 136 2.22 -14.23 17.41
CA HIS A 136 2.37 -13.86 18.82
C HIS A 136 1.17 -14.35 19.64
N HIS A 137 -0.07 -14.05 19.18
CA HIS A 137 -1.27 -14.49 19.87
C HIS A 137 -1.38 -16.03 19.97
N ALA A 138 -1.01 -16.76 18.90
CA ALA A 138 -1.03 -18.23 18.91
C ALA A 138 0.00 -18.80 19.89
N LEU A 139 1.21 -18.23 19.93
CA LEU A 139 2.29 -18.64 20.82
C LEU A 139 1.92 -18.41 22.29
N THR A 140 1.42 -17.22 22.65
CA THR A 140 0.96 -16.91 24.02
C THR A 140 -0.15 -17.86 24.48
N ARG A 141 -1.08 -18.23 23.59
CA ARG A 141 -2.14 -19.17 23.94
C ARG A 141 -1.62 -20.59 24.14
N SER A 142 -0.57 -20.99 23.42
CA SER A 142 0.04 -22.30 23.57
C SER A 142 0.88 -22.42 24.84
N SER A 143 1.62 -21.36 25.23
CA SER A 143 2.40 -21.35 26.46
C SER A 143 1.52 -21.42 27.71
N LEU A 144 0.38 -20.71 27.72
CA LEU A 144 -0.61 -20.79 28.81
C LEU A 144 -1.16 -22.21 28.98
N ARG A 145 -1.46 -22.91 27.88
CA ARG A 145 -1.92 -24.32 27.94
C ARG A 145 -0.88 -25.29 28.48
N ILE A 146 0.41 -24.99 28.34
CA ILE A 146 1.49 -25.83 28.90
C ILE A 146 1.61 -25.59 30.41
N ALA A 147 1.38 -24.37 30.89
CA ALA A 147 1.40 -24.03 32.30
C ALA A 147 0.23 -24.65 33.07
N ASP A 148 -0.98 -24.68 32.50
CA ASP A 148 -2.18 -25.27 33.14
C ASP A 148 -2.16 -26.81 33.22
N ASN A 149 -1.27 -27.48 32.48
CA ASN A 149 -1.14 -28.94 32.46
C ASN A 149 0.05 -29.47 33.29
N LYS A 150 0.66 -28.61 34.12
CA LYS A 150 1.68 -29.00 35.12
C LYS A 150 1.09 -28.91 36.52
#